data_AF-A0A0F2TMX7-F1
#
_entry.id   AF-A0A0F2TMX7-F1
#
_cell.length_a   1.000
_cell.length_b   1.000
_cell.length_c   1.000
_cell.angle_alpha   90.00
_cell.angle_beta   90.00
_cell.angle_gamma   90.00
#
_symmetry.space_group_name_H-M   'P 1'
#
loop_
_entity.id
_entity.type
_entity.pdbx_description
1 polymer ?
#
loop_
_entity_poly.entity_id
_entity_poly.type
_entity_poly.pdbx_seq_one_letter_code
_entity_poly.pdbx_strand_id
1 'polypeptide(L)'
;MTAATRPDLLALDAGTLASLANRGLVKRAAREVAAGDGPVPVLDPDGTLRGTCPDGSVVALPPGTGLDGGSCTCGAPGVCRHRIALVLAHQGAAADATSDAAAASEGPAPADPPAPAP
;
A
#
# COMPACT_ATOMS: atom_id res chain seq x y z
N MET A 1 2.98 -18.82 -3.29
CA MET A 1 1.80 -18.00 -2.96
C MET A 1 2.04 -16.64 -3.56
N THR A 2 1.44 -16.36 -4.71
CA THR A 2 1.56 -15.05 -5.35
C THR A 2 0.94 -14.03 -4.40
N ALA A 3 1.74 -13.09 -3.89
CA ALA A 3 1.24 -11.98 -3.10
C ALA A 3 0.23 -11.24 -3.98
N ALA A 4 -1.06 -11.50 -3.76
CA ALA A 4 -2.10 -10.91 -4.55
C ALA A 4 -2.04 -9.40 -4.30
N THR A 5 -1.82 -8.64 -5.37
CA THR A 5 -1.56 -7.21 -5.31
C THR A 5 -2.64 -6.51 -6.12
N ARG A 6 -3.11 -5.35 -5.66
CA ARG A 6 -4.08 -4.53 -6.39
C ARG A 6 -3.43 -3.40 -7.18
N PRO A 7 -3.11 -3.61 -8.47
CA PRO A 7 -2.33 -2.65 -9.25
C PRO A 7 -3.09 -1.34 -9.50
N ASP A 8 -4.42 -1.39 -9.55
CA ASP A 8 -5.25 -0.22 -9.76
C ASP A 8 -5.20 0.76 -8.57
N LEU A 9 -5.06 0.24 -7.34
CA LEU A 9 -4.81 1.05 -6.15
C LEU A 9 -3.35 1.51 -6.04
N LEU A 10 -2.40 0.74 -6.58
CA LEU A 10 -1.00 1.16 -6.66
C LEU A 10 -0.78 2.30 -7.66
N ALA A 11 -1.60 2.37 -8.71
CA ALA A 11 -1.54 3.43 -9.72
C ALA A 11 -2.07 4.79 -9.24
N LEU A 12 -2.74 4.85 -8.08
CA LEU A 12 -3.26 6.09 -7.52
C LEU A 12 -2.13 6.94 -6.93
N ASP A 13 -1.71 7.95 -7.69
CA ASP A 13 -0.75 8.94 -7.19
C ASP A 13 -1.37 9.96 -6.22
N ALA A 14 -0.53 10.73 -5.56
CA ALA A 14 -0.96 11.74 -4.59
C ALA A 14 -1.86 12.83 -5.22
N GLY A 15 -1.71 13.12 -6.51
CA GLY A 15 -2.53 14.10 -7.23
C GLY A 15 -3.94 13.58 -7.47
N THR A 16 -4.05 12.31 -7.87
CA THR A 16 -5.29 11.57 -8.09
C THR A 16 -6.05 11.41 -6.79
N LEU A 17 -5.39 10.96 -5.72
CA LEU A 17 -5.98 10.88 -4.38
C LEU A 17 -6.50 12.25 -3.91
N ALA A 18 -5.76 13.32 -4.22
CA ALA A 18 -6.16 14.67 -3.86
C ALA A 18 -7.38 15.18 -4.66
N SER A 19 -7.52 14.77 -5.92
CA SER A 19 -8.66 15.09 -6.77
C SER A 19 -9.93 14.32 -6.37
N LEU A 20 -9.79 13.07 -5.92
CA LEU A 20 -10.92 12.23 -5.49
C LEU A 20 -11.41 12.58 -4.07
N ALA A 21 -10.49 12.92 -3.17
CA ALA A 21 -10.83 13.24 -1.79
C ALA A 21 -10.66 14.74 -1.53
N ASN A 22 -9.49 15.13 -1.01
CA ASN A 22 -9.03 16.49 -0.76
C ASN A 22 -7.54 16.42 -0.36
N ARG A 23 -6.70 17.38 -0.79
CA ARG A 23 -5.26 17.42 -0.44
C ARG A 23 -4.99 17.32 1.07
N GLY A 24 -5.83 17.93 1.90
CA GLY A 24 -5.68 17.91 3.35
C GLY A 24 -5.84 16.51 3.95
N LEU A 25 -6.79 15.72 3.44
CA LEU A 25 -7.01 14.34 3.89
C LEU A 25 -5.85 13.44 3.48
N VAL A 26 -5.34 13.60 2.25
CA VAL A 26 -4.20 12.83 1.75
C VAL A 26 -2.96 13.06 2.59
N LYS A 27 -2.62 14.33 2.88
CA LYS A 27 -1.46 14.66 3.72
C LYS A 27 -1.58 14.09 5.14
N ARG A 28 -2.77 14.15 5.74
CA ARG A 28 -3.00 13.61 7.08
C ARG A 28 -2.86 12.08 7.08
N ALA A 29 -3.53 11.39 6.16
CA ALA A 29 -3.44 9.94 6.02
C ALA A 29 -2.00 9.46 5.78
N ALA A 30 -1.26 10.15 4.91
CA ALA A 30 0.16 9.84 4.67
C ALA A 30 1.00 9.97 5.93
N ARG A 31 0.76 11.01 6.74
CA ARG A 31 1.46 11.19 8.02
C ARG A 31 1.12 10.11 9.04
N GLU A 32 -0.15 9.70 9.13
CA GLU A 32 -0.60 8.61 10.02
C GLU A 32 0.05 7.28 9.60
N VAL A 33 0.04 6.93 8.32
CA VAL A 33 0.69 5.71 7.81
C VAL A 33 2.20 5.74 8.04
N ALA A 34 2.87 6.85 7.75
CA ALA A 34 4.31 6.99 8.00
C ALA A 34 4.69 6.92 9.49
N ALA A 35 3.77 7.24 10.38
CA ALA A 35 3.97 7.12 11.83
C ALA A 35 3.72 5.68 12.35
N GLY A 36 3.26 4.76 11.50
CA GLY A 36 2.84 3.41 11.92
C GLY A 36 1.41 3.34 12.45
N ASP A 37 0.65 4.44 12.40
CA ASP A 37 -0.76 4.52 12.78
C ASP A 37 -1.70 4.23 11.58
N GLY A 38 -1.17 3.62 10.52
CA GLY A 38 -1.94 3.20 9.34
C GLY A 38 -2.70 1.89 9.57
N PRO A 39 -3.76 1.63 8.79
CA PRO A 39 -4.39 0.31 8.77
C PRO A 39 -3.44 -0.73 8.16
N VAL A 40 -3.56 -1.98 8.61
CA VAL A 40 -2.86 -3.11 7.98
C VAL A 40 -3.66 -3.57 6.75
N PRO A 41 -3.10 -3.49 5.53
CA PRO A 41 -3.79 -3.93 4.32
C PRO A 41 -3.85 -5.46 4.23
N VAL A 42 -5.04 -5.99 4.01
CA VAL A 42 -5.31 -7.42 3.79
C VAL A 42 -6.09 -7.55 2.50
N LEU A 43 -5.56 -8.30 1.53
CA LEU A 43 -6.30 -8.59 0.31
C LEU A 43 -7.05 -9.93 0.47
N ASP A 44 -8.36 -9.85 0.44
CA ASP A 44 -9.24 -11.01 0.48
C ASP A 44 -9.18 -11.80 -0.85
N PRO A 45 -9.52 -13.11 -0.85
CA PRO A 45 -9.52 -13.94 -2.05
C PRO A 45 -10.55 -13.52 -3.10
N ASP A 46 -11.54 -12.70 -2.74
CA ASP A 46 -12.50 -12.08 -3.65
C ASP A 46 -11.95 -10.82 -4.36
N GLY A 47 -10.74 -10.39 -4.02
CA GLY A 47 -10.10 -9.17 -4.54
C GLY A 47 -10.45 -7.90 -3.77
N THR A 48 -11.17 -8.00 -2.65
CA THR A 48 -11.47 -6.87 -1.77
C THR A 48 -10.26 -6.53 -0.90
N LEU A 49 -9.77 -5.30 -0.97
CA LEU A 49 -8.73 -4.83 -0.06
C LEU A 49 -9.40 -4.33 1.22
N ARG A 50 -9.08 -4.94 2.36
CA ARG A 50 -9.56 -4.54 3.68
C ARG A 50 -8.45 -4.02 4.56
N GLY A 51 -8.83 -3.23 5.54
CA GLY A 51 -7.94 -2.89 6.64
C GLY A 51 -8.69 -2.31 7.82
N THR A 52 -8.13 -2.52 9.00
CA THR A 52 -8.65 -2.00 10.27
C THR A 52 -7.75 -0.86 10.72
N CYS A 53 -8.34 0.32 10.91
CA CYS A 53 -7.66 1.50 11.42
C CYS A 53 -7.51 1.44 12.94
N PRO A 54 -6.54 2.17 13.54
CA PRO A 54 -6.34 2.19 14.99
C PRO A 54 -7.55 2.70 15.79
N ASP A 55 -8.42 3.49 15.16
CA ASP A 55 -9.66 3.97 15.77
C ASP A 55 -10.82 2.95 15.71
N GLY A 56 -10.56 1.74 15.23
CA GLY A 56 -11.55 0.66 15.07
C GLY A 56 -12.36 0.76 13.78
N SER A 57 -12.14 1.78 12.94
CA SER A 57 -12.79 1.87 11.63
C SER A 57 -12.33 0.74 10.72
N VAL A 58 -13.28 0.06 10.08
CA VAL A 58 -13.00 -0.98 9.09
C VAL A 58 -13.26 -0.41 7.71
N VAL A 59 -12.30 -0.57 6.82
CA VAL A 59 -12.35 -0.15 5.43
C VAL A 59 -12.40 -1.37 4.54
N ALA A 60 -13.22 -1.32 3.49
CA ALA A 60 -13.24 -2.31 2.41
C ALA A 60 -13.27 -1.61 1.05
N LEU A 61 -12.36 -1.98 0.16
CA LEU A 61 -12.25 -1.50 -1.22
C LEU A 61 -12.48 -2.69 -2.17
N PRO A 62 -13.71 -2.87 -2.68
CA PRO A 62 -14.01 -3.91 -3.67
C PRO A 62 -13.21 -3.73 -4.97
N PRO A 63 -12.97 -4.81 -5.74
CA PRO A 63 -12.33 -4.70 -7.05
C PRO A 63 -13.19 -3.89 -8.03
N GLY A 64 -12.53 -3.10 -8.89
CA GLY A 64 -13.18 -2.39 -10.00
C GLY A 64 -13.98 -1.13 -9.63
N THR A 65 -14.12 -0.79 -8.35
CA THR A 65 -14.88 0.41 -7.91
C THR A 65 -14.02 1.62 -7.54
N GLY A 66 -12.70 1.44 -7.50
CA GLY A 66 -11.75 2.48 -7.10
C GLY A 66 -11.92 2.93 -5.64
N LEU A 67 -11.45 4.14 -5.33
CA LEU A 67 -11.47 4.69 -3.97
C LEU A 67 -12.88 5.13 -3.53
N ASP A 68 -13.66 5.70 -4.46
CA ASP A 68 -14.99 6.25 -4.18
C ASP A 68 -16.02 5.18 -3.86
N GLY A 69 -15.98 4.05 -4.56
CA GLY A 69 -16.86 2.91 -4.33
C GLY A 69 -16.45 2.01 -3.16
N GLY A 70 -15.46 2.43 -2.38
CA GLY A 70 -15.13 1.80 -1.11
C GLY A 70 -16.19 2.00 -0.04
N SER A 71 -16.15 1.19 1.02
CA SER A 71 -16.95 1.38 2.23
C SER A 71 -16.03 1.58 3.44
N CYS A 72 -16.51 2.34 4.42
CA CYS A 72 -15.80 2.57 5.67
C CYS A 72 -16.81 2.75 6.82
N THR A 73 -16.57 2.12 7.96
CA THR A 73 -17.49 2.18 9.12
C THR A 73 -17.45 3.51 9.87
N CYS A 74 -16.55 4.44 9.52
CA CYS A 74 -16.44 5.76 10.17
C CYS A 74 -17.61 6.73 9.90
N GLY A 75 -18.58 6.36 9.05
CA GLY A 75 -19.78 7.17 8.80
C GLY A 75 -19.62 8.37 7.86
N ALA A 76 -18.44 8.55 7.25
CA ALA A 76 -18.24 9.60 6.25
C ALA A 76 -19.05 9.31 4.96
N PRO A 77 -19.72 10.31 4.36
CA PRO A 77 -20.59 10.12 3.19
C PRO A 77 -19.84 9.86 1.88
N GLY A 78 -18.51 9.98 1.86
CA GLY A 78 -17.66 9.80 0.69
C GLY A 78 -16.27 9.32 1.07
N VAL A 79 -15.26 9.70 0.28
CA VAL A 79 -13.87 9.34 0.58
C VAL A 79 -13.41 9.99 1.89
N CYS A 80 -12.96 9.16 2.81
CA CYS A 80 -12.46 9.57 4.12
C CYS A 80 -10.96 9.31 4.25
N ARG A 81 -10.36 9.84 5.33
CA ARG A 81 -8.94 9.61 5.64
C ARG A 81 -8.60 8.11 5.74
N HIS A 82 -9.51 7.27 6.24
CA HIS A 82 -9.27 5.83 6.45
C HIS A 82 -9.14 5.08 5.13
N ARG A 83 -9.99 5.40 4.13
CA ARG A 83 -9.87 4.81 2.79
C ARG A 83 -8.55 5.19 2.13
N ILE A 84 -8.14 6.45 2.26
CA ILE A 84 -6.85 6.92 1.74
C ILE A 84 -5.69 6.23 2.47
N ALA A 85 -5.75 6.14 3.80
CA ALA A 85 -4.73 5.47 4.61
C ALA A 85 -4.58 4.00 4.22
N LEU A 86 -5.67 3.30 3.90
CA LEU A 86 -5.60 1.92 3.41
C LEU A 86 -4.88 1.81 2.07
N VAL A 87 -5.17 2.69 1.12
CA VAL A 87 -4.46 2.70 -0.17
C VAL A 87 -2.97 2.98 0.02
N LEU A 88 -2.62 3.98 0.84
CA LEU A 88 -1.22 4.34 1.11
C LEU A 88 -0.46 3.22 1.83
N ALA A 89 -1.11 2.53 2.79
CA ALA A 89 -0.52 1.39 3.48
C ALA A 89 -0.29 0.21 2.53
N HIS A 90 -1.24 -0.06 1.62
CA HIS A 90 -1.09 -1.07 0.57
C HIS A 90 0.05 -0.75 -0.40
N GLN A 91 0.19 0.52 -0.79
CA GLN A 91 1.31 1.00 -1.61
C GLN A 91 2.66 0.79 -0.91
N GLY A 92 2.74 1.11 0.38
CA GLY A 92 3.93 0.87 1.20
C GLY A 92 4.28 -0.61 1.29
N ALA A 93 3.30 -1.46 1.61
CA ALA A 93 3.50 -2.91 1.72
C ALA A 93 3.95 -3.55 0.40
N ALA A 94 3.40 -3.11 -0.75
CA ALA A 94 3.81 -3.61 -2.06
C ALA A 94 5.23 -3.17 -2.45
N ALA A 95 5.63 -1.94 -2.08
CA ALA A 95 6.99 -1.45 -2.31
C ALA A 95 8.00 -2.25 -1.47
N ASP A 96 7.68 -2.54 -0.21
CA ASP A 96 8.53 -3.31 0.70
C ASP A 96 8.70 -4.76 0.24
N ALA A 97 7.60 -5.39 -0.20
CA ALA A 97 7.64 -6.74 -0.79
C ALA A 97 8.47 -6.82 -2.08
N THR A 98 8.49 -5.75 -2.88
CA THR A 98 9.32 -5.68 -4.09
C THR A 98 10.80 -5.49 -3.75
N SER A 99 11.09 -4.73 -2.70
CA SER A 99 12.46 -4.51 -2.19
C SER A 99 13.08 -5.81 -1.64
N ASP A 100 12.31 -6.60 -0.88
CA ASP A 100 12.76 -7.88 -0.34
C ASP A 100 13.04 -8.92 -1.44
N ALA A 101 12.20 -8.96 -2.49
CA ALA A 101 12.41 -9.84 -3.64
C ALA A 101 13.65 -9.46 -4.48
N ALA A 102 13.96 -8.17 -4.60
CA ALA A 102 15.16 -7.69 -5.29
C ALA A 102 16.44 -8.01 -4.51
N ALA A 103 16.42 -7.85 -3.18
CA ALA A 103 17.55 -8.19 -2.31
C ALA A 103 17.90 -9.70 -2.32
N ALA A 104 16.93 -10.56 -2.58
CA ALA A 104 17.14 -12.01 -2.73
C ALA A 104 17.73 -12.44 -4.09
N SER A 105 17.86 -11.52 -5.06
CA SER A 105 18.33 -11.82 -6.43
C SER A 105 19.75 -11.35 -6.72
N GLU A 106 20.41 -10.65 -5.79
CA GLU A 106 21.82 -10.23 -5.95
C GLU A 106 22.76 -11.37 -5.52
N GLY A 107 22.92 -12.37 -6.40
CA GLY A 107 23.91 -13.41 -6.23
C GLY A 107 25.33 -12.81 -6.20
N PRO A 108 26.22 -13.24 -5.27
CA PRO A 108 27.56 -12.68 -5.17
C PRO A 108 28.34 -12.91 -6.45
N ALA A 109 28.77 -11.81 -7.09
CA ALA A 109 29.69 -11.84 -8.21
C ALA A 109 30.96 -12.64 -7.83
N PRO A 110 31.46 -13.54 -8.70
CA PRO A 110 32.60 -14.37 -8.37
C PRO A 110 33.86 -13.51 -8.24
N ALA A 111 34.50 -13.59 -7.09
CA ALA A 111 35.82 -13.01 -6.86
C ALA A 111 36.86 -13.79 -7.68
N ASP A 112 37.52 -13.10 -8.60
CA ASP A 112 38.75 -13.55 -9.27
C ASP A 112 39.86 -13.75 -8.21
N PRO A 113 40.49 -14.93 -8.09
CA PRO A 113 41.69 -15.08 -7.28
C PRO A 113 42.93 -14.57 -8.04
N PRO A 114 43.90 -13.93 -7.37
CA PRO A 114 45.09 -13.38 -8.02
C PRO A 114 46.06 -14.48 -8.47
N ALA A 115 46.65 -14.29 -9.65
CA ALA A 115 47.69 -15.14 -10.22
C ALA A 115 48.98 -15.18 -9.36
N PRO A 116 49.69 -16.33 -9.29
CA PRO A 116 50.90 -16.45 -8.48
C PRO A 116 52.12 -15.77 -9.12
N ALA A 117 52.93 -15.14 -8.26
CA ALA A 117 54.21 -14.51 -8.56
C ALA A 117 55.33 -15.57 -8.83
N PRO A 118 56.42 -15.20 -9.55
CA PRO A 118 57.45 -16.13 -10.01
C PRO A 118 58.35 -16.69 -8.89
#